data_AF-E3NWW5-F1
#
_entry.id   AF-E3NWW5-F1
#
_cell.length_a   1.000
_cell.length_b   1.000
_cell.length_c   1.000
_cell.angle_alpha   90.00
_cell.angle_beta   90.00
_cell.angle_gamma   90.00
#
_symmetry.space_group_name_H-M   'P 1'
#
loop_
_entity.id
_entity.type
_entity.pdbx_description
1 polymer ?
#
loop_
_entity_poly.entity_id
_entity_poly.type
_entity_poly.pdbx_seq_one_letter_code
_entity_poly.pdbx_strand_id
1 'polypeptide(L)'
;MFRCARIQGLETAEGLLLFGRDHFYVVDGFTLLKTKEIRDLDFLSQEMHDPIVPYPATGATQPPKSSRLCSKFSYNMIREVHKRRYLLQPIALEVFSSDGRNYLLAFPKKIRDRVFDKLTSMAINLSSGGSDSLGGQKSNVAIETTGRGASLLSSLIGQQSVTQRWLNGNISNFQYLMHLNTLAGRCYNDLSQYPIFPWVLADYTSAQLDFTNISTFRDFSKPMGAQSPDRLEQFLKRFREWDDPSGETPPYMYGTHYSSAMIVVSYLVRLEPFTQQFLSLQGGHFDLADRMFHSVGDAWTSASRNNMADVKELIPEFFTLPEMFTNTNHFDLGADHWVQDVMRQRCDDCEHKFTLADRKHHCRNCGQIFCSTCSRFESHITRMNISRPVRVCRKCFLRLQQSS
;
A
#
# COMPACT_ATOMS: atom_id res chain seq x y z
N MET A 1 -21.62 5.32 22.79
CA MET A 1 -20.68 4.24 22.44
C MET A 1 -21.15 3.60 21.15
N PHE A 2 -20.23 3.24 20.27
CA PHE A 2 -20.52 2.55 19.00
C PHE A 2 -19.50 1.42 18.82
N ARG A 3 -19.90 0.35 18.13
CA ARG A 3 -18.94 -0.63 17.61
C ARG A 3 -18.20 -0.01 16.43
N CYS A 4 -16.90 -0.25 16.32
CA CYS A 4 -16.09 0.14 15.17
C CYS A 4 -15.01 -0.91 14.89
N ALA A 5 -14.44 -0.89 13.70
CA ALA A 5 -13.22 -1.61 13.38
C ALA A 5 -12.17 -0.63 12.89
N ARG A 6 -11.02 -0.60 13.54
CA ARG A 6 -9.87 0.22 13.12
C ARG A 6 -9.15 -0.48 11.98
N ILE A 7 -8.85 0.28 10.94
CA ILE A 7 -8.15 -0.20 9.75
C ILE A 7 -6.75 0.40 9.76
N GLN A 8 -5.72 -0.45 9.65
CA GLN A 8 -4.33 -0.01 9.57
C GLN A 8 -3.52 -0.98 8.71
N GLY A 9 -3.15 -0.51 7.52
CA GLY A 9 -2.44 -1.33 6.55
C GLY A 9 -3.31 -2.48 6.03
N LEU A 10 -2.92 -3.71 6.34
CA LEU A 10 -3.69 -4.94 6.08
C LEU A 10 -4.52 -5.39 7.28
N GLU A 11 -4.29 -4.81 8.45
CA GLU A 11 -4.91 -5.25 9.69
C GLU A 11 -6.25 -4.56 9.93
N THR A 12 -7.19 -5.34 10.46
CA THR A 12 -8.45 -4.82 11.00
C THR A 12 -8.59 -5.25 12.45
N ALA A 13 -8.88 -4.30 13.32
CA ALA A 13 -9.07 -4.55 14.74
C ALA A 13 -10.46 -4.08 15.16
N GLU A 14 -11.35 -5.02 15.49
CA GLU A 14 -12.67 -4.68 16.02
C GLU A 14 -12.56 -4.14 17.45
N GLY A 15 -13.41 -3.16 17.76
CA GLY A 15 -13.37 -2.43 19.01
C GLY A 15 -14.61 -1.57 19.26
N LEU A 16 -14.46 -0.68 20.23
CA LEU A 16 -15.48 0.27 20.66
C LEU A 16 -14.99 1.71 20.50
N LEU A 17 -15.85 2.54 19.90
CA LEU A 17 -15.73 3.99 19.87
C LEU A 17 -16.54 4.60 21.01
N LEU A 18 -15.83 5.21 21.97
CA LEU A 18 -16.39 5.87 23.15
C LEU A 18 -16.33 7.38 22.97
N PHE A 19 -17.43 8.07 23.27
CA PHE A 19 -17.46 9.53 23.31
C PHE A 19 -17.51 9.96 24.77
N GLY A 20 -16.45 10.61 25.24
CA GLY A 20 -16.39 11.24 26.55
C GLY A 20 -16.79 12.72 26.48
N ARG A 21 -16.44 13.49 27.51
CA ARG A 21 -16.72 14.92 27.59
C ARG A 21 -15.85 15.74 26.64
N ASP A 22 -14.52 15.57 26.73
CA ASP A 22 -13.55 16.36 25.96
C ASP A 22 -12.77 15.52 24.94
N HIS A 23 -12.95 14.20 24.99
CA HIS A 23 -12.19 13.24 24.19
C HIS A 23 -13.08 12.11 23.68
N PHE A 24 -12.71 11.54 22.53
CA PHE A 24 -13.16 10.21 22.12
C PHE A 24 -12.05 9.18 22.27
N TYR A 25 -12.45 7.91 22.40
CA TYR A 25 -11.56 6.78 22.61
C TYR A 25 -11.89 5.67 21.63
N VAL A 26 -10.88 5.02 21.08
CA VAL A 26 -11.01 3.79 20.28
C VAL A 26 -10.31 2.69 21.05
N VAL A 27 -11.07 1.68 21.47
CA VAL A 27 -10.59 0.57 22.30
C VAL A 27 -10.77 -0.73 21.54
N ASP A 28 -9.67 -1.34 21.11
CA ASP A 28 -9.66 -2.60 20.37
C ASP A 28 -9.94 -3.81 21.28
N GLY A 29 -10.40 -4.90 20.68
CA GLY A 29 -10.55 -6.21 21.33
C GLY A 29 -11.88 -6.40 22.08
N PHE A 30 -12.81 -5.47 21.93
CA PHE A 30 -14.12 -5.52 22.57
C PHE A 30 -15.23 -5.31 21.56
N THR A 31 -16.39 -5.91 21.84
CA THR A 31 -17.60 -5.71 21.05
C THR A 31 -18.81 -5.44 21.93
N LEU A 32 -19.88 -4.92 21.31
CA LEU A 32 -21.14 -4.60 21.99
C LEU A 32 -22.24 -5.50 21.43
N LEU A 33 -22.76 -6.40 22.27
CA LEU A 33 -23.82 -7.32 21.85
C LEU A 33 -25.17 -6.59 21.67
N LYS A 34 -26.13 -7.26 21.03
CA LYS A 34 -27.52 -6.76 20.90
C LYS A 34 -28.17 -6.51 22.27
N THR A 35 -27.76 -7.28 23.30
CA THR A 35 -28.14 -7.12 24.71
C THR A 35 -27.57 -5.87 25.38
N LYS A 36 -26.72 -5.10 24.69
CA LYS A 36 -25.94 -3.95 25.21
C LYS A 36 -24.82 -4.31 26.17
N GLU A 37 -24.51 -5.58 26.32
CA GLU A 37 -23.34 -6.01 27.09
C GLU A 37 -22.06 -5.83 26.29
N ILE A 38 -21.00 -5.38 26.97
CA ILE A 38 -19.64 -5.35 26.44
C ILE A 38 -19.02 -6.72 26.68
N ARG A 39 -18.45 -7.30 25.63
CA ARG A 39 -17.73 -8.57 25.69
C ARG A 39 -16.36 -8.42 25.08
N ASP A 40 -15.42 -9.12 25.67
CA ASP A 40 -14.10 -9.33 25.11
C ASP A 40 -14.21 -10.33 23.95
N LEU A 41 -13.64 -9.96 22.80
CA LEU A 41 -13.71 -10.77 21.58
C LEU A 41 -13.00 -12.12 21.74
N ASP A 42 -11.96 -12.21 22.55
CA ASP A 42 -11.20 -13.46 22.74
C ASP A 42 -12.01 -14.54 23.49
N PHE A 43 -13.06 -14.14 24.22
CA PHE A 43 -13.91 -15.04 25.01
C PHE A 43 -15.32 -15.20 24.43
N LEU A 44 -15.58 -14.65 23.24
CA LEU A 44 -16.89 -14.72 22.60
C LEU A 44 -16.94 -15.87 21.59
N SER A 45 -18.00 -16.68 21.63
CA SER A 45 -18.21 -17.72 20.62
C SER A 45 -18.56 -17.11 19.26
N GLN A 46 -18.12 -17.73 18.17
CA GLN A 46 -18.33 -17.23 16.81
C GLN A 46 -19.82 -17.10 16.45
N GLU A 47 -20.68 -17.97 16.97
CA GLU A 47 -22.14 -17.92 16.78
C GLU A 47 -22.79 -16.66 17.37
N MET A 48 -22.16 -16.10 18.41
CA MET A 48 -22.64 -14.92 19.12
C MET A 48 -22.00 -13.62 18.61
N HIS A 49 -21.06 -13.71 17.66
CA HIS A 49 -20.31 -12.59 17.12
C HIS A 49 -20.67 -12.32 15.66
N ASP A 50 -21.14 -11.11 15.39
CA ASP A 50 -21.39 -10.61 14.04
C ASP A 50 -20.31 -9.56 13.69
N PRO A 51 -19.18 -9.95 13.06
CA PRO A 51 -18.05 -9.06 12.85
C PRO A 51 -18.40 -7.90 11.92
N ILE A 52 -17.85 -6.71 12.20
CA ILE A 52 -18.08 -5.51 11.36
C ILE A 52 -17.53 -5.71 9.96
N VAL A 53 -16.35 -6.33 9.87
CA VAL A 53 -15.67 -6.71 8.64
C VAL A 53 -15.57 -8.25 8.66
N PRO A 54 -16.20 -8.95 7.71
CA PRO A 54 -16.12 -10.41 7.67
C PRO A 54 -14.67 -10.88 7.50
N TYR A 55 -14.21 -11.85 8.32
CA TYR A 55 -12.86 -12.40 8.25
C TYR A 55 -12.44 -12.91 6.85
N PRO A 56 -13.32 -13.58 6.08
CA PRO A 56 -12.98 -14.00 4.73
C PRO A 56 -12.72 -12.82 3.79
N ALA A 57 -13.37 -11.67 4.03
CA ALA A 57 -13.16 -10.47 3.23
C ALA A 57 -11.77 -9.84 3.43
N THR A 58 -11.09 -10.20 4.51
CA THR A 58 -9.68 -9.83 4.78
C THR A 58 -8.70 -10.97 4.48
N GLY A 59 -9.17 -12.07 3.85
CA GLY A 59 -8.36 -13.26 3.58
C GLY A 59 -8.03 -14.12 4.80
N ALA A 60 -8.66 -13.85 5.95
CA ALA A 60 -8.42 -14.59 7.19
C ALA A 60 -9.37 -15.80 7.30
N THR A 61 -8.83 -16.97 7.65
CA THR A 61 -9.60 -18.20 7.88
C THR A 61 -10.07 -18.36 9.32
N GLN A 62 -9.49 -17.58 10.23
CA GLN A 62 -9.79 -17.55 11.66
C GLN A 62 -9.85 -16.11 12.15
N PRO A 63 -10.55 -15.83 13.26
CA PRO A 63 -10.51 -14.52 13.89
C PRO A 63 -9.06 -14.14 14.21
N PRO A 64 -8.59 -12.93 13.83
CA PRO A 64 -7.27 -12.48 14.22
C PRO A 64 -7.21 -12.32 15.75
N LYS A 65 -6.03 -12.48 16.32
CA LYS A 65 -5.82 -12.17 17.75
C LYS A 65 -6.20 -10.71 18.01
N SER A 66 -6.98 -10.49 19.06
CA SER A 66 -7.44 -9.16 19.41
C SER A 66 -6.28 -8.25 19.81
N SER A 67 -6.12 -7.13 19.09
CA SER A 67 -5.34 -5.99 19.57
C SER A 67 -5.95 -5.46 20.87
N ARG A 68 -5.10 -4.99 21.79
CA ARG A 68 -5.52 -4.32 23.04
C ARG A 68 -5.18 -2.83 23.03
N LEU A 69 -5.03 -2.24 21.84
CA LEU A 69 -4.74 -0.83 21.69
C LEU A 69 -5.92 0.02 22.17
N CYS A 70 -5.63 0.98 23.04
CA CYS A 70 -6.56 2.02 23.46
C CYS A 70 -6.01 3.37 23.03
N SER A 71 -6.66 3.98 22.05
CA SER A 71 -6.29 5.31 21.54
C SER A 71 -7.23 6.38 22.09
N LYS A 72 -6.67 7.54 22.48
CA LYS A 72 -7.39 8.70 23.04
C LYS A 72 -7.17 9.94 22.17
N PHE A 73 -8.24 10.67 21.87
CA PHE A 73 -8.20 11.86 21.01
C PHE A 73 -8.98 13.00 21.60
N SER A 74 -8.36 14.18 21.67
CA SER A 74 -9.05 15.40 22.04
C SER A 74 -9.90 15.90 20.88
N TYR A 75 -11.13 16.35 21.16
CA TYR A 75 -11.97 16.97 20.15
C TYR A 75 -11.35 18.25 19.57
N ASN A 76 -10.53 18.95 20.36
CA ASN A 76 -9.79 20.13 19.91
C ASN A 76 -8.74 19.81 18.86
N MET A 77 -8.28 18.56 18.77
CA MET A 77 -7.28 18.18 17.78
C MET A 77 -7.92 17.72 16.48
N ILE A 78 -9.23 17.51 16.41
CA ILE A 78 -9.90 17.09 15.16
C ILE A 78 -9.86 18.27 14.18
N ARG A 79 -9.16 18.06 13.07
CA ARG A 79 -9.10 19.01 11.95
C ARG A 79 -10.17 18.70 10.91
N GLU A 80 -10.31 17.42 10.58
CA GLU A 80 -11.22 16.96 9.54
C GLU A 80 -11.81 15.60 9.88
N VAL A 81 -13.02 15.37 9.39
CA VAL A 81 -13.67 14.07 9.40
C VAL A 81 -14.21 13.83 8.01
N HIS A 82 -13.86 12.70 7.41
CA HIS A 82 -14.26 12.35 6.05
C HIS A 82 -15.07 11.08 6.02
N LYS A 83 -16.11 11.06 5.18
CA LYS A 83 -16.81 9.82 4.84
C LYS A 83 -15.95 9.04 3.85
N ARG A 84 -15.69 7.77 4.16
CA ARG A 84 -14.88 6.87 3.34
C ARG A 84 -15.64 5.60 2.98
N ARG A 85 -15.10 4.90 1.98
CA ARG A 85 -15.45 3.52 1.67
C ARG A 85 -14.42 2.59 2.26
N TYR A 86 -14.84 1.40 2.64
CA TYR A 86 -13.95 0.28 2.98
C TYR A 86 -14.53 -0.97 2.35
N LEU A 87 -13.70 -1.75 1.64
CA LEU A 87 -14.15 -2.85 0.78
C LEU A 87 -15.30 -2.43 -0.16
N LEU A 88 -15.14 -1.25 -0.78
CA LEU A 88 -16.12 -0.58 -1.64
C LEU A 88 -17.45 -0.17 -0.96
N GLN A 89 -17.65 -0.49 0.32
CA GLN A 89 -18.87 -0.16 1.04
C GLN A 89 -18.75 1.19 1.76
N PRO A 90 -19.81 2.02 1.76
CA PRO A 90 -19.82 3.34 2.41
C PRO A 90 -19.98 3.23 3.93
N ILE A 91 -19.06 2.54 4.60
CA ILE A 91 -19.14 2.17 6.02
C ILE A 91 -18.04 2.78 6.89
N ALA A 92 -17.10 3.53 6.32
CA ALA A 92 -15.93 4.02 7.03
C ALA A 92 -15.92 5.54 7.21
N LEU A 93 -15.24 6.01 8.26
CA LEU A 93 -14.86 7.39 8.48
C LEU A 93 -13.36 7.50 8.68
N GLU A 94 -12.78 8.57 8.18
CA GLU A 94 -11.40 8.93 8.45
C GLU A 94 -11.33 10.23 9.24
N VAL A 95 -10.69 10.18 10.42
CA VAL A 95 -10.56 11.33 11.32
C VAL A 95 -9.12 11.82 11.27
N PHE A 96 -8.92 13.09 10.93
CA PHE A 96 -7.60 13.72 10.85
C PHE A 96 -7.35 14.61 12.05
N SER A 97 -6.18 14.47 12.63
CA SER A 97 -5.74 15.23 13.80
C SER A 97 -4.75 16.33 13.43
N SER A 98 -4.66 17.35 14.28
CA SER A 98 -3.76 18.49 14.10
C SER A 98 -2.29 18.16 14.23
N ASP A 99 -1.95 17.01 14.81
CA ASP A 99 -0.58 16.51 14.97
C ASP A 99 -0.13 15.62 13.79
N GLY A 100 -0.93 15.55 12.72
CA GLY A 100 -0.63 14.77 11.52
C GLY A 100 -1.13 13.33 11.56
N ARG A 101 -1.59 12.82 12.71
CA ARG A 101 -2.19 11.47 12.80
C ARG A 101 -3.56 11.44 12.15
N ASN A 102 -3.95 10.28 11.65
CA ASN A 102 -5.29 10.02 11.16
C ASN A 102 -5.73 8.58 11.47
N TYR A 103 -7.05 8.37 11.54
CA TYR A 103 -7.64 7.08 11.91
C TYR A 103 -8.77 6.73 10.96
N LEU A 104 -8.64 5.60 10.27
CA LEU A 104 -9.70 5.00 9.47
C LEU A 104 -10.48 3.99 10.33
N LEU A 105 -11.78 4.27 10.52
CA LEU A 105 -12.69 3.46 11.31
C LEU A 105 -13.85 2.99 10.43
N ALA A 106 -14.05 1.68 10.32
CA ALA A 106 -15.23 1.07 9.73
C ALA A 106 -16.32 0.86 10.78
N PHE A 107 -17.59 0.92 10.37
CA PHE A 107 -18.75 0.81 11.25
C PHE A 107 -19.77 -0.17 10.66
N PRO A 108 -20.68 -0.73 11.49
CA PRO A 108 -21.83 -1.45 10.98
C PRO A 108 -22.65 -0.59 10.00
N LYS A 109 -23.32 -1.23 9.04
CA LYS A 109 -24.19 -0.55 8.08
C LYS A 109 -25.18 0.39 8.79
N LYS A 110 -25.42 1.57 8.21
CA LYS A 110 -26.31 2.63 8.74
C LYS A 110 -25.82 3.33 10.02
N ILE A 111 -24.69 2.95 10.61
CA ILE A 111 -24.14 3.61 11.82
C ILE A 111 -23.18 4.75 11.47
N ARG A 112 -22.42 4.62 10.38
CA ARG A 112 -21.38 5.59 9.95
C ARG A 112 -21.86 7.04 10.01
N ASP A 113 -23.00 7.36 9.42
CA ASP A 113 -23.47 8.75 9.34
C ASP A 113 -23.84 9.34 10.70
N ARG A 114 -24.43 8.53 11.60
CA ARG A 114 -24.71 8.96 12.98
C ARG A 114 -23.42 9.26 13.76
N VAL A 115 -22.36 8.49 13.51
CA VAL A 115 -21.05 8.72 14.13
C VAL A 115 -20.39 9.97 13.53
N PHE A 116 -20.51 10.17 12.22
CA PHE A 116 -20.01 11.35 11.53
C PHE A 116 -20.62 12.63 12.09
N ASP A 117 -21.95 12.69 12.21
CA ASP A 117 -22.66 13.85 12.74
C ASP A 117 -22.23 14.16 14.18
N LYS A 118 -22.04 13.10 14.99
CA LYS A 118 -21.60 13.23 16.38
C LYS A 118 -20.14 13.67 16.51
N LEU A 119 -19.23 13.17 15.68
CA LEU A 119 -17.83 13.64 15.68
C LEU A 119 -17.75 15.10 15.26
N THR A 120 -18.50 15.46 14.21
CA THR A 120 -18.52 16.83 13.68
C THR A 120 -19.10 17.82 14.68
N SER A 121 -20.15 17.45 15.42
CA SER A 121 -20.73 18.32 16.44
C SER A 121 -19.85 18.52 17.67
N MET A 122 -18.96 17.57 17.98
CA MET A 122 -18.02 17.71 19.09
C MET A 122 -16.71 18.38 18.69
N ALA A 123 -16.37 18.36 17.40
CA ALA A 123 -15.14 18.98 16.92
C ALA A 123 -15.25 20.51 16.94
N ILE A 124 -14.68 21.11 17.98
CA ILE A 124 -14.74 22.55 18.26
C ILE A 124 -14.12 23.38 17.12
N ASN A 125 -13.03 22.87 16.51
CA ASN A 125 -12.34 23.57 15.43
C ASN A 125 -12.97 23.41 14.03
N LEU A 126 -13.95 22.50 13.88
CA LEU A 126 -14.73 22.36 12.64
C LEU A 126 -15.92 23.34 12.61
N SER A 127 -16.38 23.78 13.79
CA SER A 127 -17.53 24.68 13.94
C SER A 127 -17.15 26.18 13.94
N SER A 128 -15.91 26.52 14.30
CA SER A 128 -15.40 27.90 14.32
C SER A 128 -15.07 28.50 12.94
N GLY A 129 -15.10 27.71 11.86
CA GLY A 129 -14.90 28.20 10.49
C GLY A 129 -16.13 28.86 9.85
N GLY A 130 -17.22 29.06 10.60
CA GLY A 130 -18.50 29.54 10.05
C GLY A 130 -19.29 30.54 10.90
N SER A 131 -18.76 31.04 12.01
CA SER A 131 -19.54 31.92 12.91
C SER A 131 -18.93 33.28 13.26
N ASP A 132 -17.69 33.58 12.87
CA ASP A 132 -17.11 34.92 13.05
C ASP A 132 -17.16 35.75 11.76
N SER A 133 -18.36 35.92 11.22
CA SER A 133 -18.64 36.96 10.23
C SER A 133 -19.98 37.61 10.56
N LEU A 134 -19.85 38.68 11.34
CA LEU A 134 -20.87 39.72 11.54
C LEU A 134 -21.36 40.22 10.17
N GLY A 135 -22.69 40.34 10.03
CA GLY A 135 -23.32 41.06 8.92
C GLY A 135 -24.25 40.19 8.08
N GLY A 136 -25.54 40.29 8.35
CA GLY A 136 -26.57 39.49 7.70
C GLY A 136 -26.65 39.68 6.19
N GLN A 137 -26.76 38.56 5.47
CA GLN A 137 -27.49 38.47 4.22
C GLN A 137 -27.94 37.02 4.03
N LYS A 138 -29.26 36.82 4.00
CA LYS A 138 -29.89 35.56 3.58
C LYS A 138 -29.68 35.42 2.08
N SER A 139 -28.86 34.45 1.65
CA SER A 139 -28.82 34.01 0.26
C SER A 139 -29.39 32.59 0.16
N ASN A 140 -30.63 32.51 -0.36
CA ASN A 140 -31.24 31.29 -0.86
C ASN A 140 -30.49 30.84 -2.13
N VAL A 141 -29.51 29.96 -2.00
CA VAL A 141 -29.00 29.15 -3.11
C VAL A 141 -28.79 27.73 -2.58
N ALA A 142 -29.56 26.79 -3.13
CA ALA A 142 -29.38 25.37 -2.87
C ALA A 142 -28.07 24.91 -3.53
N ILE A 143 -26.98 24.88 -2.75
CA ILE A 143 -25.73 24.25 -3.15
C ILE A 143 -25.81 22.80 -2.71
N GLU A 144 -25.78 21.89 -3.68
CA GLU A 144 -25.79 20.44 -3.46
C GLU A 144 -24.70 20.01 -2.48
N THR A 145 -25.15 19.29 -1.48
CA THR A 145 -24.39 18.81 -0.34
C THR A 145 -23.56 17.58 -0.73
N THR A 146 -22.37 17.80 -1.28
CA THR A 146 -21.36 16.75 -1.42
C THR A 146 -20.06 17.16 -0.71
N GLY A 147 -19.87 16.60 0.49
CA GLY A 147 -18.58 16.41 1.16
C GLY A 147 -17.62 17.60 1.30
N ARG A 148 -17.78 18.40 2.36
CA ARG A 148 -16.73 19.31 2.86
C ARG A 148 -15.53 18.49 3.39
N GLY A 149 -14.70 18.01 2.48
CA GLY A 149 -13.49 17.22 2.74
C GLY A 149 -12.25 17.82 2.11
N ALA A 150 -11.86 19.03 2.52
CA ALA A 150 -10.69 19.72 1.98
C ALA A 150 -9.99 20.68 2.97
N SER A 151 -10.09 20.50 4.29
CA SER A 151 -9.73 21.57 5.24
C SER A 151 -8.22 21.76 5.54
N LEU A 152 -7.33 20.93 5.00
CA LEU A 152 -5.88 21.10 5.07
C LEU A 152 -5.34 21.90 3.86
N LEU A 153 -6.15 22.12 2.82
CA LEU A 153 -5.79 22.96 1.67
C LEU A 153 -6.74 24.16 1.46
N SER A 154 -7.91 24.19 2.11
CA SER A 154 -8.93 25.23 1.88
C SER A 154 -8.89 26.40 2.87
N SER A 155 -8.20 26.29 4.00
CA SER A 155 -8.40 27.20 5.14
C SER A 155 -7.52 28.45 5.17
N LEU A 156 -6.79 28.76 4.10
CA LEU A 156 -6.06 30.03 3.99
C LEU A 156 -6.22 30.67 2.59
N ILE A 157 -7.13 31.65 2.54
CA ILE A 157 -7.12 32.86 1.69
C ILE A 157 -7.32 32.65 0.17
N GLY A 158 -8.53 33.01 -0.30
CA GLY A 158 -8.88 33.26 -1.70
C GLY A 158 -9.97 32.32 -2.23
N GLN A 159 -10.98 32.87 -2.91
CA GLN A 159 -12.12 32.15 -3.51
C GLN A 159 -11.77 31.17 -4.66
N GLN A 160 -10.53 30.67 -4.71
CA GLN A 160 -10.04 29.80 -5.77
C GLN A 160 -10.11 28.34 -5.34
N SER A 161 -10.70 27.49 -6.18
CA SER A 161 -10.67 26.04 -5.98
C SER A 161 -9.22 25.52 -5.99
N VAL A 162 -9.01 24.33 -5.42
CA VAL A 162 -7.67 23.69 -5.44
C VAL A 162 -7.17 23.50 -6.88
N THR A 163 -8.07 23.19 -7.82
CA THR A 163 -7.75 23.13 -9.26
C THR A 163 -7.29 24.48 -9.81
N GLN A 164 -7.95 25.59 -9.43
CA GLN A 164 -7.52 26.91 -9.90
C GLN A 164 -6.14 27.29 -9.34
N ARG A 165 -5.88 26.95 -8.08
CA ARG A 165 -4.54 27.14 -7.48
C ARG A 165 -3.47 26.32 -8.20
N TRP A 166 -3.81 25.10 -8.64
CA TRP A 166 -2.91 24.28 -9.45
C TRP A 166 -2.66 24.90 -10.83
N LEU A 167 -3.71 25.32 -11.54
CA LEU A 167 -3.61 26.01 -12.84
C LEU A 167 -2.77 27.29 -12.75
N ASN A 168 -2.89 28.02 -11.64
CA ASN A 168 -2.14 29.24 -11.36
C ASN A 168 -0.70 28.98 -10.86
N GLY A 169 -0.28 27.72 -10.73
CA GLY A 169 1.04 27.36 -10.21
C GLY A 169 1.24 27.61 -8.72
N ASN A 170 0.18 27.87 -7.95
CA ASN A 170 0.25 28.09 -6.50
C ASN A 170 0.40 26.78 -5.70
N ILE A 171 0.11 25.64 -6.32
CA ILE A 171 0.39 24.31 -5.79
C ILE A 171 1.02 23.45 -6.88
N SER A 172 1.90 22.54 -6.49
CA SER A 172 2.58 21.60 -7.38
C SER A 172 1.66 20.50 -7.90
N ASN A 173 2.06 19.82 -8.98
CA ASN A 173 1.42 18.60 -9.46
C ASN A 173 1.30 17.54 -8.36
N PHE A 174 2.33 17.38 -7.53
CA PHE A 174 2.33 16.43 -6.41
C PHE A 174 1.21 16.75 -5.41
N GLN A 175 1.12 18.02 -4.97
CA GLN A 175 0.07 18.45 -4.04
C GLN A 175 -1.33 18.29 -4.63
N TYR A 176 -1.49 18.60 -5.92
CA TYR A 176 -2.76 18.42 -6.60
C TYR A 176 -3.16 16.94 -6.73
N LEU A 177 -2.23 16.06 -7.10
CA LEU A 177 -2.46 14.61 -7.15
C LEU A 177 -2.80 14.04 -5.78
N MET A 178 -2.10 14.46 -4.72
CA MET A 178 -2.46 14.06 -3.35
C MET A 178 -3.88 14.50 -2.99
N HIS A 179 -4.27 15.72 -3.35
CA HIS A 179 -5.63 16.21 -3.11
C HIS A 179 -6.68 15.38 -3.85
N LEU A 180 -6.46 15.06 -5.13
CA LEU A 180 -7.37 14.21 -5.91
C LEU A 180 -7.49 12.80 -5.30
N ASN A 181 -6.39 12.22 -4.85
CA ASN A 181 -6.39 10.93 -4.14
C ASN A 181 -7.26 10.98 -2.87
N THR A 182 -7.10 12.02 -2.04
CA THR A 182 -7.90 12.20 -0.82
C THR A 182 -9.39 12.35 -1.13
N LEU A 183 -9.77 13.14 -2.15
CA LEU A 183 -11.16 13.29 -2.57
C LEU A 183 -11.76 11.99 -3.11
N ALA A 184 -10.95 11.18 -3.82
CA ALA A 184 -11.35 9.86 -4.29
C ALA A 184 -11.52 8.83 -3.14
N GLY A 185 -11.18 9.21 -1.91
CA GLY A 185 -11.27 8.37 -0.72
C GLY A 185 -10.07 7.46 -0.50
N ARG A 186 -8.93 7.74 -1.17
CA ARG A 186 -7.67 7.01 -0.98
C ARG A 186 -6.95 7.52 0.26
N CYS A 187 -6.30 6.60 0.98
CA CYS A 187 -5.62 6.90 2.24
C CYS A 187 -4.49 5.90 2.54
N TYR A 188 -3.59 6.29 3.45
CA TYR A 188 -2.47 5.47 3.88
C TYR A 188 -2.86 4.33 4.83
N ASN A 189 -4.03 4.42 5.48
CA ASN A 189 -4.50 3.41 6.44
C ASN A 189 -5.05 2.14 5.77
N ASP A 190 -5.41 2.18 4.49
CA ASP A 190 -5.93 1.03 3.75
C ASP A 190 -5.10 0.82 2.48
N LEU A 191 -4.23 -0.21 2.49
CA LEU A 191 -3.34 -0.47 1.37
C LEU A 191 -4.09 -0.87 0.08
N SER A 192 -5.33 -1.35 0.19
CA SER A 192 -6.15 -1.65 -0.99
C SER A 192 -6.66 -0.38 -1.69
N GLN A 193 -6.72 0.73 -0.95
CA GLN A 193 -7.14 2.06 -1.41
C GLN A 193 -6.00 3.09 -1.24
N TYR A 194 -4.75 2.65 -1.40
CA TYR A 194 -3.57 3.52 -1.28
C TYR A 194 -3.59 4.64 -2.34
N PRO A 195 -2.97 5.81 -2.06
CA PRO A 195 -2.80 6.85 -3.07
C PRO A 195 -2.04 6.34 -4.31
N ILE A 196 -2.43 6.83 -5.47
CA ILE A 196 -1.86 6.45 -6.77
C ILE A 196 -1.20 7.66 -7.41
N PHE A 197 -0.01 7.43 -7.94
CA PHE A 197 0.71 8.36 -8.79
C PHE A 197 0.98 7.71 -10.15
N PRO A 198 0.97 8.48 -11.25
CA PRO A 198 1.27 7.91 -12.55
C PRO A 198 2.76 7.68 -12.71
N TRP A 199 3.15 6.69 -13.51
CA TRP A 199 4.47 6.69 -14.14
C TRP A 199 4.65 7.98 -14.97
N VAL A 200 5.78 8.67 -14.81
CA VAL A 200 6.07 9.93 -15.52
C VAL A 200 7.12 9.73 -16.60
N LEU A 201 8.24 9.08 -16.25
CA LEU A 201 9.31 8.77 -17.21
C LEU A 201 9.02 7.44 -17.91
N ALA A 202 9.42 7.37 -19.18
CA ALA A 202 9.36 6.18 -20.02
C ALA A 202 10.76 5.66 -20.42
N ASP A 203 11.81 6.46 -20.21
CA ASP A 203 13.20 6.07 -20.44
C ASP A 203 13.91 5.76 -19.12
N TYR A 204 14.33 4.51 -18.96
CA TYR A 204 15.13 4.00 -17.84
C TYR A 204 16.40 3.29 -18.33
N THR A 205 16.79 3.54 -19.58
CA THR A 205 17.90 2.87 -20.26
C THR A 205 19.01 3.84 -20.62
N SER A 206 18.68 5.09 -20.92
CA SER A 206 19.67 6.12 -21.21
C SER A 206 20.47 6.49 -19.97
N ALA A 207 21.78 6.69 -20.15
CA ALA A 207 22.67 7.14 -19.08
C ALA A 207 22.38 8.58 -18.60
N GLN A 208 21.75 9.40 -19.46
CA GLN A 208 21.31 10.76 -19.17
C GLN A 208 19.92 10.97 -19.79
N LEU A 209 19.01 11.60 -19.05
CA LEU A 209 17.65 11.86 -19.52
C LEU A 209 17.57 13.23 -20.19
N ASP A 210 17.07 13.25 -21.42
CA ASP A 210 16.74 14.49 -22.13
C ASP A 210 15.28 14.88 -21.85
N PHE A 211 15.07 15.87 -20.99
CA PHE A 211 13.74 16.37 -20.64
C PHE A 211 13.08 17.23 -21.73
N THR A 212 13.74 17.46 -22.87
CA THR A 212 13.12 18.10 -24.05
C THR A 212 12.58 17.07 -25.04
N ASN A 213 13.05 15.82 -24.96
CA ASN A 213 12.59 14.74 -25.79
C ASN A 213 11.28 14.15 -25.24
N ILE A 214 10.21 14.20 -26.05
CA ILE A 214 8.88 13.70 -25.68
C ILE A 214 8.92 12.19 -25.36
N SER A 215 9.79 11.41 -26.01
CA SER A 215 9.92 9.97 -25.76
C SER A 215 10.52 9.61 -24.39
N THR A 216 11.13 10.58 -23.70
CA THR A 216 11.57 10.43 -22.30
C THR A 216 10.39 10.28 -21.35
N PHE A 217 9.20 10.79 -21.73
CA PHE A 217 8.01 10.82 -20.89
C PHE A 217 6.98 9.79 -21.34
N ARG A 218 6.19 9.32 -20.36
CA ARG A 218 5.01 8.51 -20.61
C ARG A 218 3.94 9.31 -21.38
N ASP A 219 3.23 8.64 -22.26
CA ASP A 219 1.98 9.14 -22.83
C ASP A 219 0.84 9.10 -21.79
N PHE A 220 0.51 10.26 -21.19
CA PHE A 220 -0.56 10.40 -20.21
C PHE A 220 -1.98 10.27 -20.79
N SER A 221 -2.14 10.29 -22.12
CA SER A 221 -3.45 10.03 -22.75
C SER A 221 -3.86 8.56 -22.66
N LYS A 222 -2.94 7.68 -22.25
CA LYS A 222 -3.11 6.23 -22.26
C LYS A 222 -2.90 5.60 -20.87
N PRO A 223 -3.70 4.57 -20.50
CA PRO A 223 -3.41 3.74 -19.33
C PRO A 223 -2.11 2.94 -19.54
N MET A 224 -1.58 2.33 -18.47
CA MET A 224 -0.34 1.53 -18.55
C MET A 224 -0.44 0.44 -19.62
N GLY A 225 -1.53 -0.33 -19.62
CA GLY A 225 -1.77 -1.40 -20.61
C GLY A 225 -1.66 -0.98 -22.07
N ALA A 226 -1.85 0.32 -22.36
CA ALA A 226 -1.87 0.88 -23.71
C ALA A 226 -0.60 1.64 -24.11
N GLN A 227 0.46 1.64 -23.28
CA GLN A 227 1.70 2.36 -23.59
C GLN A 227 2.43 1.80 -24.82
N SER A 228 2.22 0.52 -25.14
CA SER A 228 2.85 -0.17 -26.26
C SER A 228 1.79 -0.69 -27.25
N PRO A 229 1.88 -0.37 -28.55
CA PRO A 229 0.87 -0.76 -29.55
C PRO A 229 0.61 -2.28 -29.60
N ASP A 230 1.66 -3.09 -29.64
CA ASP A 230 1.54 -4.55 -29.71
C ASP A 230 0.82 -5.15 -28.50
N ARG A 231 1.04 -4.56 -27.32
CA ARG A 231 0.37 -4.99 -26.08
C ARG A 231 -1.07 -4.51 -26.02
N LEU A 232 -1.35 -3.28 -26.50
CA LEU A 232 -2.71 -2.79 -26.63
C LEU A 232 -3.55 -3.71 -27.52
N GLU A 233 -3.02 -4.16 -28.65
CA GLU A 233 -3.74 -5.07 -29.55
C GLU A 233 -4.06 -6.40 -28.87
N GLN A 234 -3.16 -6.94 -28.04
CA GLN A 234 -3.44 -8.13 -27.25
C GLN A 234 -4.57 -7.92 -26.23
N PHE A 235 -4.63 -6.76 -25.57
CA PHE A 235 -5.71 -6.43 -24.63
C PHE A 235 -7.05 -6.25 -25.34
N LEU A 236 -7.05 -5.59 -26.51
CA LEU A 236 -8.24 -5.44 -27.34
C LEU A 236 -8.73 -6.79 -27.87
N LYS A 237 -7.81 -7.65 -28.30
CA LYS A 237 -8.12 -9.02 -28.72
C LYS A 237 -8.80 -9.80 -27.58
N ARG A 238 -8.19 -9.82 -26.38
CA ARG A 238 -8.77 -10.46 -25.19
C ARG A 238 -10.18 -9.94 -24.89
N PHE A 239 -10.37 -8.63 -24.97
CA PHE A 239 -11.67 -8.00 -24.71
C PHE A 239 -12.73 -8.41 -25.74
N ARG A 240 -12.37 -8.43 -27.04
CA ARG A 240 -13.28 -8.80 -28.13
C ARG A 240 -13.63 -10.28 -28.14
N GLU A 241 -12.65 -11.13 -27.83
CA GLU A 241 -12.76 -12.59 -27.81
C GLU A 241 -13.15 -13.12 -26.42
N TRP A 242 -13.55 -12.25 -25.50
CA TRP A 242 -13.94 -12.64 -24.14
C TRP A 242 -15.17 -13.54 -24.18
N ASP A 243 -15.00 -14.77 -23.70
CA ASP A 243 -16.07 -15.75 -23.54
C ASP A 243 -15.98 -16.30 -22.11
N ASP A 244 -16.92 -15.90 -21.26
CA ASP A 244 -17.03 -16.41 -19.89
C ASP A 244 -18.09 -17.52 -19.86
N PRO A 245 -17.72 -18.80 -19.62
CA PRO A 245 -18.66 -19.90 -19.62
C PRO A 245 -19.81 -19.75 -18.60
N SER A 246 -19.58 -19.00 -17.51
CA SER A 246 -20.62 -18.70 -16.51
C SER A 246 -21.53 -17.54 -16.90
N GLY A 247 -21.12 -16.66 -17.82
CA GLY A 247 -21.81 -15.41 -18.14
C GLY A 247 -21.86 -14.39 -16.98
N GLU A 248 -21.14 -14.63 -15.89
CA GLU A 248 -21.12 -13.76 -14.70
C GLU A 248 -20.10 -12.62 -14.85
N THR A 249 -19.02 -12.87 -15.59
CA THR A 249 -17.92 -11.91 -15.73
C THR A 249 -18.03 -11.15 -17.06
N PRO A 250 -18.26 -9.82 -17.04
CA PRO A 250 -18.31 -9.03 -18.26
C PRO A 250 -16.92 -8.94 -18.92
N PRO A 251 -16.85 -8.65 -20.24
CA PRO A 251 -15.57 -8.44 -20.92
C PRO A 251 -14.71 -7.37 -20.25
N TYR A 252 -13.41 -7.64 -20.14
CA TYR A 252 -12.44 -6.71 -19.56
C TYR A 252 -11.09 -6.79 -20.28
N MET A 253 -10.35 -5.69 -20.25
CA MET A 253 -8.98 -5.65 -20.78
C MET A 253 -8.00 -6.20 -19.75
N TYR A 254 -8.05 -5.70 -18.52
CA TYR A 254 -7.05 -5.99 -17.49
C TYR A 254 -7.61 -6.94 -16.43
N GLY A 255 -7.01 -8.13 -16.30
CA GLY A 255 -7.32 -9.06 -15.21
C GLY A 255 -6.62 -8.70 -13.89
N THR A 256 -5.77 -7.69 -13.91
CA THR A 256 -5.08 -7.14 -12.75
C THR A 256 -5.36 -5.64 -12.63
N HIS A 257 -5.19 -5.10 -11.43
CA HIS A 257 -5.47 -3.70 -11.14
C HIS A 257 -4.17 -2.90 -11.03
N TYR A 258 -4.22 -1.61 -11.40
CA TYR A 258 -3.07 -0.70 -11.35
C TYR A 258 -2.63 -0.34 -9.91
N SER A 259 -3.46 -0.65 -8.91
CA SER A 259 -3.26 -0.36 -7.49
C SER A 259 -3.82 -1.51 -6.67
N SER A 260 -3.03 -2.06 -5.77
CA SER A 260 -3.45 -3.10 -4.83
C SER A 260 -2.52 -3.09 -3.62
N ALA A 261 -2.95 -3.71 -2.53
CA ALA A 261 -2.12 -3.80 -1.34
C ALA A 261 -0.78 -4.50 -1.63
N MET A 262 -0.79 -5.57 -2.44
CA MET A 262 0.41 -6.29 -2.86
C MET A 262 1.38 -5.39 -3.64
N ILE A 263 0.88 -4.49 -4.50
CA ILE A 263 1.71 -3.54 -5.24
C ILE A 263 2.43 -2.59 -4.27
N VAL A 264 1.70 -2.03 -3.31
CA VAL A 264 2.25 -1.11 -2.30
C VAL A 264 3.32 -1.78 -1.47
N VAL A 265 3.03 -2.96 -0.89
CA VAL A 265 4.02 -3.66 -0.05
C VAL A 265 5.20 -4.19 -0.85
N SER A 266 5.02 -4.50 -2.14
CA SER A 266 6.14 -4.90 -3.02
C SER A 266 7.10 -3.74 -3.26
N TYR A 267 6.58 -2.53 -3.54
CA TYR A 267 7.41 -1.34 -3.67
C TYR A 267 8.11 -0.97 -2.35
N LEU A 268 7.42 -1.08 -1.23
CA LEU A 268 7.91 -0.69 0.10
C LEU A 268 8.57 -1.82 0.89
N VAL A 269 8.82 -2.98 0.28
CA VAL A 269 9.28 -4.22 0.95
C VAL A 269 10.55 -4.06 1.80
N ARG A 270 11.34 -3.01 1.56
CA ARG A 270 12.59 -2.70 2.29
C ARG A 270 12.38 -1.87 3.56
N LEU A 271 11.16 -1.41 3.81
CA LEU A 271 10.80 -0.55 4.94
C LEU A 271 9.83 -1.26 5.87
N GLU A 272 10.09 -1.18 7.17
CA GLU A 272 9.08 -1.59 8.17
C GLU A 272 8.00 -0.51 8.32
N PRO A 273 6.73 -0.87 8.59
CA PRO A 273 6.20 -2.22 8.82
C PRO A 273 5.81 -2.99 7.52
N PHE A 274 6.09 -2.43 6.34
CA PHE A 274 5.65 -3.00 5.06
C PHE A 274 6.32 -4.34 4.74
N THR A 275 7.53 -4.57 5.24
CA THR A 275 8.20 -5.88 5.16
C THR A 275 7.36 -6.97 5.81
N GLN A 276 6.91 -6.78 7.06
CA GLN A 276 6.05 -7.78 7.72
C GLN A 276 4.73 -8.00 6.97
N GLN A 277 4.15 -6.93 6.43
CA GLN A 277 2.91 -7.00 5.65
C GLN A 277 3.10 -7.75 4.33
N PHE A 278 4.24 -7.56 3.65
CA PHE A 278 4.63 -8.33 2.46
C PHE A 278 4.74 -9.82 2.78
N LEU A 279 5.47 -10.17 3.85
CA LEU A 279 5.62 -11.55 4.30
C LEU A 279 4.26 -12.19 4.62
N SER A 280 3.37 -11.45 5.29
CA SER A 280 2.01 -11.93 5.60
C SER A 280 1.20 -12.28 4.36
N LEU A 281 1.33 -11.52 3.26
CA LEU A 281 0.63 -11.82 2.01
C LEU A 281 1.30 -12.94 1.19
N GLN A 282 2.55 -13.27 1.47
CA GLN A 282 3.36 -14.28 0.76
C GLN A 282 3.54 -15.58 1.55
N GLY A 283 2.72 -15.83 2.57
CA GLY A 283 2.78 -17.08 3.35
C GLY A 283 3.91 -17.17 4.37
N GLY A 284 4.46 -16.03 4.80
CA GLY A 284 5.43 -15.93 5.89
C GLY A 284 6.90 -15.96 5.49
N HIS A 285 7.22 -15.97 4.20
CA HIS A 285 8.57 -15.89 3.68
C HIS A 285 8.67 -14.87 2.54
N PHE A 286 9.88 -14.40 2.24
CA PHE A 286 10.11 -13.57 1.06
C PHE A 286 9.78 -14.35 -0.21
N ASP A 287 9.34 -13.64 -1.24
CA ASP A 287 9.10 -14.23 -2.55
C ASP A 287 10.44 -14.60 -3.21
N LEU A 288 10.39 -15.29 -4.35
CA LEU A 288 11.56 -15.49 -5.19
C LEU A 288 12.11 -14.12 -5.60
N ALA A 289 13.44 -13.99 -5.54
CA ALA A 289 14.12 -12.70 -5.72
C ALA A 289 13.83 -12.04 -7.09
N ASP A 290 13.63 -12.85 -8.13
CA ASP A 290 13.24 -12.43 -9.48
C ASP A 290 11.82 -11.84 -9.56
N ARG A 291 10.94 -12.21 -8.63
CA ARG A 291 9.56 -11.70 -8.54
C ARG A 291 9.41 -10.48 -7.64
N MET A 292 10.44 -10.16 -6.86
CA MET A 292 10.44 -8.98 -5.99
C MET A 292 10.85 -7.72 -6.76
N PHE A 293 10.35 -6.57 -6.30
CA PHE A 293 10.77 -5.29 -6.83
C PHE A 293 12.28 -5.08 -6.61
N HIS A 294 13.05 -4.99 -7.69
CA HIS A 294 14.52 -4.85 -7.64
C HIS A 294 15.07 -3.77 -8.57
N SER A 295 14.30 -3.31 -9.56
CA SER A 295 14.73 -2.36 -10.57
C SER A 295 13.54 -1.52 -11.03
N VAL A 296 13.72 -0.20 -11.07
CA VAL A 296 12.69 0.75 -11.54
C VAL A 296 12.46 0.58 -13.03
N GLY A 297 13.53 0.39 -13.82
CA GLY A 297 13.43 0.19 -15.26
C GLY A 297 12.76 -1.12 -15.63
N ASP A 298 13.03 -2.20 -14.90
CA ASP A 298 12.36 -3.49 -15.13
C ASP A 298 10.89 -3.43 -14.70
N ALA A 299 10.58 -2.73 -13.61
CA ALA A 299 9.21 -2.48 -13.19
C ALA A 299 8.42 -1.67 -14.24
N TRP A 300 9.01 -0.60 -14.80
CA TRP A 300 8.43 0.13 -15.93
C TRP A 300 8.23 -0.77 -17.14
N THR A 301 9.26 -1.54 -17.53
CA THR A 301 9.18 -2.42 -18.70
C THR A 301 8.10 -3.48 -18.52
N SER A 302 7.99 -4.08 -17.32
CA SER A 302 6.90 -4.99 -16.97
C SER A 302 5.56 -4.30 -17.07
N ALA A 303 5.38 -3.16 -16.41
CA ALA A 303 4.08 -2.49 -16.38
C ALA A 303 3.68 -1.86 -17.73
N SER A 304 4.62 -1.56 -18.66
CA SER A 304 4.37 -0.84 -19.93
C SER A 304 4.46 -1.70 -21.20
N ARG A 305 5.19 -2.81 -21.18
CA ARG A 305 5.51 -3.63 -22.37
C ARG A 305 5.35 -5.12 -22.16
N ASN A 306 5.94 -5.66 -21.09
CA ASN A 306 6.02 -7.10 -20.93
C ASN A 306 4.75 -7.62 -20.24
N ASN A 307 4.29 -8.80 -20.63
CA ASN A 307 3.20 -9.54 -19.99
C ASN A 307 1.81 -8.84 -19.93
N MET A 308 0.77 -9.67 -19.88
CA MET A 308 -0.63 -9.22 -19.84
C MET A 308 -1.18 -9.13 -18.41
N ALA A 309 -0.32 -9.33 -17.41
CA ALA A 309 -0.67 -9.42 -15.99
C ALA A 309 -0.15 -8.22 -15.18
N ASP A 310 0.55 -7.28 -15.81
CA ASP A 310 1.15 -6.13 -15.13
C ASP A 310 0.75 -4.80 -15.77
N VAL A 311 -0.05 -4.03 -15.05
CA VAL A 311 -0.48 -2.67 -15.40
C VAL A 311 -0.32 -1.72 -14.21
N LYS A 312 0.65 -2.00 -13.33
CA LYS A 312 0.89 -1.24 -12.09
C LYS A 312 1.17 0.24 -12.37
N GLU A 313 0.52 1.12 -11.62
CA GLU A 313 0.92 2.52 -11.48
C GLU A 313 1.87 2.68 -10.29
N LEU A 314 2.34 3.91 -10.05
CA LEU A 314 3.23 4.25 -8.95
C LEU A 314 2.48 4.64 -7.68
N ILE A 315 3.25 4.79 -6.60
CA ILE A 315 2.83 5.35 -5.31
C ILE A 315 3.56 6.68 -5.05
N PRO A 316 3.05 7.58 -4.19
CA PRO A 316 3.69 8.87 -3.90
C PRO A 316 5.16 8.79 -3.47
N GLU A 317 5.55 7.69 -2.83
CA GLU A 317 6.87 7.43 -2.27
C GLU A 317 7.98 7.43 -3.35
N PHE A 318 7.65 7.10 -4.61
CA PHE A 318 8.60 7.22 -5.73
C PHE A 318 9.11 8.66 -5.94
N PHE A 319 8.38 9.66 -5.45
CA PHE A 319 8.70 11.08 -5.60
C PHE A 319 9.22 11.72 -4.31
N THR A 320 9.19 11.00 -3.18
CA THR A 320 9.37 11.61 -1.86
C THR A 320 10.18 10.78 -0.87
N LEU A 321 10.37 9.48 -1.08
CA LEU A 321 10.94 8.56 -0.08
C LEU A 321 12.06 7.68 -0.68
N PRO A 322 13.28 8.20 -0.88
CA PRO A 322 14.39 7.45 -1.48
C PRO A 322 14.81 6.20 -0.70
N GLU A 323 14.53 6.16 0.61
CA GLU A 323 14.82 5.03 1.49
C GLU A 323 14.13 3.74 1.02
N MET A 324 13.01 3.83 0.30
CA MET A 324 12.33 2.64 -0.24
C MET A 324 13.20 1.82 -1.20
N PHE A 325 14.21 2.45 -1.82
CA PHE A 325 15.15 1.79 -2.74
C PHE A 325 16.40 1.23 -2.05
N THR A 326 16.57 1.51 -0.75
CA THR A 326 17.76 1.11 0.00
C THR A 326 17.42 0.00 0.98
N ASN A 327 18.19 -1.11 0.95
CA ASN A 327 18.04 -2.20 1.92
C ASN A 327 18.81 -1.92 3.21
N THR A 328 18.44 -0.85 3.92
CA THR A 328 19.11 -0.40 5.16
C THR A 328 18.94 -1.41 6.30
N ASN A 329 17.81 -2.13 6.33
CA ASN A 329 17.54 -3.18 7.30
C ASN A 329 18.29 -4.50 7.01
N HIS A 330 19.04 -4.56 5.90
CA HIS A 330 19.84 -5.72 5.50
C HIS A 330 19.02 -7.03 5.38
N PHE A 331 17.76 -6.94 4.92
CA PHE A 331 16.94 -8.11 4.66
C PHE A 331 17.59 -9.03 3.63
N ASP A 332 17.43 -10.34 3.81
CA ASP A 332 17.87 -11.31 2.81
C ASP A 332 16.82 -11.43 1.70
N LEU A 333 16.90 -10.51 0.74
CA LEU A 333 15.98 -10.44 -0.40
C LEU A 333 16.30 -11.48 -1.50
N GLY A 334 17.13 -12.48 -1.19
CA GLY A 334 17.67 -13.42 -2.17
C GLY A 334 18.54 -12.75 -3.24
N ALA A 335 18.84 -13.49 -4.30
CA ALA A 335 19.35 -12.92 -5.55
C ALA A 335 18.72 -13.65 -6.74
N ASP A 336 18.44 -12.89 -7.81
CA ASP A 336 17.84 -13.32 -9.08
C ASP A 336 18.42 -14.61 -9.69
N HIS A 337 19.69 -14.88 -9.46
CA HIS A 337 20.44 -16.02 -10.01
C HIS A 337 20.60 -17.18 -9.01
N TRP A 338 19.96 -17.12 -7.84
CA TRP A 338 20.09 -18.16 -6.82
C TRP A 338 19.21 -19.36 -7.10
N VAL A 339 19.82 -20.55 -7.13
CA VAL A 339 19.09 -21.81 -7.32
C VAL A 339 18.31 -22.14 -6.06
N GLN A 340 17.04 -22.53 -6.20
CA GLN A 340 16.21 -22.95 -5.07
C GLN A 340 16.75 -24.23 -4.41
N ASP A 341 16.68 -24.30 -3.09
CA ASP A 341 17.16 -25.44 -2.30
C ASP A 341 16.52 -26.77 -2.70
N VAL A 342 15.24 -26.75 -3.07
CA VAL A 342 14.50 -27.95 -3.51
C VAL A 342 15.02 -28.52 -4.83
N MET A 343 15.53 -27.65 -5.70
CA MET A 343 16.05 -28.02 -7.02
C MET A 343 17.44 -28.67 -6.93
N ARG A 344 18.15 -28.53 -5.81
CA ARG A 344 19.52 -29.03 -5.66
C ARG A 344 19.70 -29.93 -4.45
N GLN A 345 19.87 -31.22 -4.70
CA GLN A 345 20.13 -32.25 -3.68
C GLN A 345 21.61 -32.54 -3.45
N ARG A 346 22.51 -31.93 -4.25
CA ARG A 346 23.95 -32.16 -4.20
C ARG A 346 24.74 -30.86 -4.27
N CYS A 347 25.87 -30.78 -3.58
CA CYS A 347 26.81 -29.67 -3.68
C CYS A 347 27.27 -29.48 -5.13
N ASP A 348 27.20 -28.25 -5.64
CA ASP A 348 27.54 -27.94 -7.04
C ASP A 348 29.04 -28.04 -7.39
N ASP A 349 29.90 -28.24 -6.38
CA ASP A 349 31.34 -28.43 -6.61
C ASP A 349 31.78 -29.89 -6.35
N CYS A 350 31.45 -30.44 -5.17
CA CYS A 350 31.93 -31.76 -4.76
C CYS A 350 30.90 -32.89 -4.92
N GLU A 351 29.69 -32.60 -5.40
CA GLU A 351 28.60 -33.56 -5.60
C GLU A 351 28.13 -34.30 -4.32
N HIS A 352 28.57 -33.82 -3.15
CA HIS A 352 28.09 -34.29 -1.83
C HIS A 352 26.58 -34.20 -1.77
N LYS A 353 25.91 -35.33 -1.53
CA LYS A 353 24.46 -35.38 -1.39
C LYS A 353 24.06 -34.82 -0.02
N PHE A 354 23.28 -33.76 -0.03
CA PHE A 354 22.81 -33.14 1.20
C PHE A 354 21.83 -34.07 1.92
N THR A 355 22.03 -34.22 3.22
CA THR A 355 21.15 -34.90 4.16
C THR A 355 20.39 -33.86 5.01
N LEU A 356 19.45 -34.31 5.84
CA LEU A 356 18.71 -33.42 6.75
C LEU A 356 19.60 -32.71 7.78
N ALA A 357 20.80 -33.24 8.06
CA ALA A 357 21.75 -32.63 8.98
C ALA A 357 22.66 -31.59 8.29
N ASP A 358 22.71 -31.58 6.96
CA ASP A 358 23.56 -30.67 6.21
C ASP A 358 22.90 -29.30 6.04
N ARG A 359 23.62 -28.22 6.39
CA ARG A 359 23.23 -26.87 6.00
C ARG A 359 23.69 -26.59 4.57
N LYS A 360 22.74 -26.22 3.70
CA LYS A 360 22.99 -25.72 2.34
C LYS A 360 23.44 -24.26 2.41
N HIS A 361 24.34 -23.89 1.50
CA HIS A 361 24.85 -22.52 1.42
C HIS A 361 24.91 -22.03 -0.02
N HIS A 362 24.33 -20.86 -0.31
CA HIS A 362 24.46 -20.22 -1.61
C HIS A 362 25.78 -19.45 -1.73
N CYS A 363 26.40 -19.52 -2.89
CA CYS A 363 27.45 -18.59 -3.26
C CYS A 363 26.83 -17.25 -3.68
N ARG A 364 27.19 -16.14 -3.02
CA ARG A 364 26.60 -14.83 -3.33
C ARG A 364 26.97 -14.26 -4.71
N ASN A 365 27.96 -14.84 -5.39
CA ASN A 365 28.32 -14.47 -6.77
C ASN A 365 27.64 -15.31 -7.87
N CYS A 366 27.61 -16.66 -7.78
CA CYS A 366 27.03 -17.51 -8.83
C CYS A 366 25.68 -18.14 -8.47
N GLY A 367 25.20 -17.96 -7.24
CA GLY A 367 23.87 -18.41 -6.79
C GLY A 367 23.67 -19.91 -6.70
N GLN A 368 24.69 -20.72 -7.01
CA GLN A 368 24.63 -22.17 -6.84
C GLN A 368 24.76 -22.58 -5.36
N ILE A 369 24.32 -23.80 -5.05
CA ILE A 369 24.29 -24.35 -3.68
C ILE A 369 25.51 -25.24 -3.43
N PHE A 370 26.16 -25.01 -2.29
CA PHE A 370 27.38 -25.68 -1.88
C PHE A 370 27.31 -26.14 -0.42
N CYS A 371 28.13 -27.14 -0.07
CA CYS A 371 28.38 -27.48 1.33
C CYS A 371 29.28 -26.41 2.00
N SER A 372 29.38 -26.48 3.33
CA SER A 372 30.19 -25.54 4.11
C SER A 372 31.64 -25.47 3.61
N THR A 373 32.24 -26.63 3.31
CA THR A 373 33.62 -26.72 2.82
C THR A 373 33.83 -26.04 1.47
N CYS A 374 32.91 -26.23 0.52
CA CYS A 374 33.02 -25.69 -0.84
C CYS A 374 32.67 -24.19 -0.94
N SER A 375 32.02 -23.63 0.09
CA SER A 375 31.62 -22.23 0.18
C SER A 375 32.26 -21.46 1.34
N ARG A 376 33.35 -21.97 1.94
CA ARG A 376 33.98 -21.34 3.12
C ARG A 376 34.70 -20.00 2.85
N PHE A 377 34.66 -19.49 1.63
CA PHE A 377 35.44 -18.34 1.21
C PHE A 377 34.59 -17.07 1.28
N GLU A 378 35.23 -15.93 1.50
CA GLU A 378 34.57 -14.62 1.52
C GLU A 378 35.28 -13.65 0.59
N SER A 379 34.52 -12.90 -0.21
CA SER A 379 35.06 -11.90 -1.13
C SER A 379 34.11 -10.71 -1.26
N HIS A 380 34.66 -9.55 -1.64
CA HIS A 380 33.87 -8.43 -2.14
C HIS A 380 33.30 -8.78 -3.53
N ILE A 381 32.12 -8.28 -3.85
CA ILE A 381 31.48 -8.46 -5.18
C ILE A 381 31.12 -7.08 -5.73
N THR A 382 32.09 -6.45 -6.39
CA THR A 382 32.01 -5.05 -6.86
C THR A 382 30.88 -4.85 -7.87
N ARG A 383 30.66 -5.81 -8.78
CA ARG A 383 29.57 -5.76 -9.78
C ARG A 383 28.15 -5.73 -9.17
N MET A 384 28.01 -6.14 -7.90
CA MET A 384 26.74 -6.15 -7.17
C MET A 384 26.69 -5.05 -6.11
N ASN A 385 27.64 -4.11 -6.10
CA ASN A 385 27.80 -3.08 -5.06
C ASN A 385 27.81 -3.63 -3.63
N ILE A 386 28.33 -4.86 -3.44
CA ILE A 386 28.46 -5.46 -2.11
C ILE A 386 29.83 -5.07 -1.54
N SER A 387 29.83 -4.07 -0.66
CA SER A 387 31.03 -3.48 -0.06
C SER A 387 31.65 -4.30 1.07
N ARG A 388 30.90 -5.20 1.72
CA ARG A 388 31.40 -6.13 2.74
C ARG A 388 31.79 -7.49 2.14
N PRO A 389 32.79 -8.20 2.69
CA PRO A 389 33.06 -9.59 2.29
C PRO A 389 31.81 -10.45 2.49
N VAL A 390 31.45 -11.24 1.48
CA VAL A 390 30.31 -12.17 1.54
C VAL A 390 30.73 -13.56 1.09
N ARG A 391 29.99 -14.56 1.56
CA ARG A 391 30.24 -15.97 1.27
C ARG A 391 30.19 -16.26 -0.23
N VAL A 392 31.23 -16.90 -0.75
CA VAL A 392 31.34 -17.34 -2.15
C VAL A 392 31.92 -18.75 -2.24
N CYS A 393 31.62 -19.46 -3.34
CA CYS A 393 32.26 -20.73 -3.64
C CYS A 393 33.71 -20.53 -4.08
N ARG A 394 34.51 -21.61 -4.02
CA ARG A 394 35.93 -21.59 -4.44
C ARG A 394 36.13 -20.97 -5.81
N LYS A 395 35.35 -21.40 -6.81
CA LYS A 395 35.46 -20.92 -8.20
C LYS A 395 35.21 -19.42 -8.31
N CYS A 396 34.21 -18.91 -7.60
CA CYS A 396 33.90 -17.48 -7.59
C CYS A 396 34.95 -16.67 -6.83
N PHE A 397 35.44 -17.17 -5.70
CA PHE A 397 36.51 -16.52 -4.95
C PHE A 397 37.75 -16.28 -5.82
N LEU A 398 38.21 -17.32 -6.53
CA LEU A 398 39.37 -17.21 -7.42
C LEU A 398 39.16 -16.21 -8.56
N ARG A 399 37.97 -16.18 -9.17
CA ARG A 399 37.65 -15.22 -10.24
C ARG A 399 37.62 -13.79 -9.73
N LEU A 400 37.01 -13.55 -8.57
CA LEU A 400 36.88 -12.21 -7.99
C LEU A 400 38.25 -11.64 -7.58
N GLN A 401 39.16 -12.47 -7.08
CA GLN A 401 40.54 -12.03 -6.80
C GLN A 401 41.35 -11.66 -8.06
N GLN A 402 41.03 -12.24 -9.21
CA GLN A 402 41.68 -11.91 -10.48
C GLN A 402 41.12 -10.64 -11.15
N SER A 403 39.98 -10.15 -10.66
CA SER A 403 39.28 -8.98 -11.20
C SER A 403 39.22 -7.82 -10.21
N SER A 404 39.98 -7.92 -9.11
CA SER A 404 40.14 -6.88 -8.08
C SER A 404 41.32 -5.96 -8.37
#